data_AF-D3UZI1-F1
#
_entry.id   AF-D3UZI1-F1
#
_cell.length_a   1.000
_cell.length_b   1.000
_cell.length_c   1.000
_cell.angle_alpha   90.00
_cell.angle_beta   90.00
_cell.angle_gamma   90.00
#
_symmetry.space_group_name_H-M   'P 1'
#
loop_
_entity.id
_entity.type
_entity.pdbx_description
1 polymer ?
#
loop_
_entity_poly.entity_id
_entity_poly.type
_entity_poly.pdbx_seq_one_letter_code
_entity_poly.pdbx_strand_id
1 'polypeptide(L)' 'MSEKQVKLSRLYKGGHFKGYALSVDGMLLSNQQQVVIETNSEGVHPTLNVTFTVTDEMAGEGVDIYI' A
#
# COMPACT_ATOMS: atom_id res chain seq x y z
N MET A 1 -10.52 -15.06 -12.34
CA MET A 1 -10.61 -13.68 -11.81
C MET A 1 -9.38 -12.91 -12.25
N SER A 2 -9.53 -11.67 -12.69
CA SER A 2 -8.39 -10.76 -12.87
C SER A 2 -8.10 -10.11 -11.51
N GLU A 3 -7.04 -10.56 -10.84
CA GLU A 3 -6.60 -9.91 -9.60
C GLU A 3 -5.98 -8.54 -9.92
N LYS A 4 -6.33 -7.53 -9.13
CA LYS A 4 -5.64 -6.24 -9.22
C LYS A 4 -4.26 -6.38 -8.59
N GLN A 5 -3.20 -6.09 -9.35
CA GLN A 5 -1.85 -6.14 -8.81
C GLN A 5 -1.56 -4.92 -7.93
N VAL A 6 -1.29 -5.19 -6.66
CA VAL A 6 -0.68 -4.22 -5.75
C VAL A 6 0.80 -4.03 -6.13
N LYS A 7 1.24 -2.77 -6.21
CA LYS A 7 2.62 -2.39 -6.56
C LYS A 7 3.23 -1.51 -5.48
N LEU A 8 4.53 -1.69 -5.23
CA LEU A 8 5.34 -0.77 -4.45
C LEU A 8 5.83 0.37 -5.35
N SER A 9 5.23 1.55 -5.20
CA SER A 9 5.50 2.73 -6.03
C SER A 9 6.38 3.74 -5.31
N ARG A 10 7.20 4.47 -6.09
CA ARG A 10 8.04 5.58 -5.59
C ARG A 10 7.22 6.86 -5.54
N LEU A 11 7.21 7.52 -4.40
CA LEU A 11 6.57 8.82 -4.21
C LEU A 11 7.56 9.96 -4.47
N TYR A 12 7.12 10.93 -5.26
CA TYR A 12 7.85 12.17 -5.53
C TYR A 12 6.98 13.38 -5.19
N LYS A 13 7.57 14.41 -4.59
CA LYS A 13 6.92 15.70 -4.34
C LYS A 13 7.86 16.82 -4.78
N GLY A 14 7.43 17.62 -5.76
CA GLY A 14 8.27 18.66 -6.36
C GLY A 14 9.53 18.11 -7.02
N GLY A 15 9.47 16.94 -7.64
CA GLY A 15 10.64 16.26 -8.23
C GLY A 15 11.55 15.54 -7.23
N HIS A 16 11.33 15.71 -5.92
CA HIS A 16 12.14 15.06 -4.89
C HIS A 16 11.50 13.75 -4.42
N PHE A 17 12.32 12.69 -4.30
CA PHE A 17 11.90 11.42 -3.72
C PHE A 17 11.49 11.59 -2.26
N LYS A 18 10.36 10.98 -1.87
CA LYS A 18 9.79 11.06 -0.51
C LYS A 18 9.60 9.70 0.17
N GLY A 19 9.74 8.60 -0.57
CA GLY A 19 9.57 7.26 -0.02
C GLY A 19 8.77 6.36 -0.95
N TYR A 20 8.22 5.30 -0.37
CA TYR A 20 7.43 4.31 -1.09
C TYR A 20 5.99 4.28 -0.58
N ALA A 21 5.08 3.83 -1.45
CA ALA A 21 3.70 3.57 -1.09
C ALA A 21 3.08 2.48 -1.95
N LEU A 22 2.04 1.84 -1.43
CA LEU A 22 1.23 0.90 -2.19
C LEU A 22 0.31 1.63 -3.16
N SER A 23 0.28 1.13 -4.39
CA SER A 23 -0.59 1.61 -5.45
C SER A 23 -1.26 0.45 -6.18
N VAL A 24 -2.46 0.69 -6.69
CA VAL A 24 -3.20 -0.21 -7.57
C VAL A 24 -3.59 0.58 -8.81
N ASP A 25 -3.39 -0.01 -9.99
CA ASP A 25 -3.68 0.64 -11.29
C ASP A 25 -3.03 2.03 -11.45
N GLY A 26 -1.82 2.21 -10.89
CA GLY A 26 -1.08 3.47 -10.90
C GLY A 26 -1.60 4.54 -9.93
N MET A 27 -2.62 4.23 -9.13
CA MET A 27 -3.20 5.14 -8.14
C MET A 27 -2.78 4.75 -6.73
N LEU A 28 -2.46 5.76 -5.90
CA LEU A 28 -2.16 5.58 -4.49
C LEU A 28 -3.41 5.08 -3.75
N LEU A 29 -3.25 4.07 -2.88
CA LEU A 29 -4.33 3.66 -1.99
C LEU A 29 -4.62 4.75 -0.95
N SER A 30 -5.89 5.09 -0.77
CA SER A 30 -6.33 6.12 0.18
C SER A 30 -6.01 5.73 1.62
N ASN A 31 -5.94 6.74 2.48
CA ASN A 31 -5.71 6.61 3.93
C ASN A 31 -4.41 5.91 4.35
N GLN A 32 -3.48 5.68 3.43
CA GLN A 32 -2.15 5.15 3.73
C GLN A 32 -1.34 6.16 4.52
N GLN A 33 -0.96 5.80 5.75
CA GLN A 33 -0.28 6.68 6.70
C GLN A 33 1.21 6.38 6.78
N GLN A 34 1.59 5.10 6.79
CA GLN A 34 2.96 4.66 7.00
C GLN A 34 3.27 3.43 6.17
N VAL A 35 4.51 3.37 5.69
CA VAL A 35 5.07 2.23 4.95
C VAL A 35 6.44 1.93 5.52
N VAL A 36 6.64 0.69 5.96
CA VAL A 36 7.90 0.19 6.50
C VAL A 36 8.33 -1.01 5.67
N ILE A 37 9.53 -0.93 5.10
CA ILE A 37 10.16 -2.05 4.39
C ILE A 37 11.17 -2.67 5.34
N GLU A 38 10.92 -3.91 5.73
CA GLU A 38 11.79 -4.67 6.61
C GLU A 38 12.66 -5.60 5.76
N THR A 39 13.95 -5.32 5.76
CA THR A 39 14.96 -6.16 5.13
C THR A 39 15.67 -6.95 6.22
N ASN A 40 15.20 -8.16 6.51
CA ASN A 40 15.91 -9.08 7.40
C ASN A 40 16.98 -9.84 6.62
N SER A 41 18.19 -9.93 7.17
CA SER A 41 19.31 -10.69 6.57
C SER A 41 19.07 -12.20 6.53
N GLU A 42 18.13 -12.69 7.35
CA GLU A 42 17.81 -14.12 7.52
C GLU A 42 16.64 -14.58 6.62
N GLY A 43 15.91 -13.64 6.00
CA GLY A 43 14.74 -13.92 5.15
C GLY A 43 15.06 -13.87 3.66
N VAL A 44 14.43 -14.75 2.86
CA VAL A 44 14.66 -14.81 1.39
C VAL A 44 14.10 -13.57 0.67
N HIS A 45 13.10 -12.88 1.25
CA HIS A 45 12.48 -11.70 0.66
C HIS A 45 12.19 -10.61 1.72
N PRO A 46 12.36 -9.31 1.37
CA PRO A 46 11.92 -8.20 2.21
C PRO A 46 10.41 -8.24 2.47
N THR A 47 10.00 -7.82 3.67
CA THR A 47 8.59 -7.69 4.05
C THR A 47 8.17 -6.22 3.99
N LEU A 48 6.91 -5.96 3.66
CA LEU A 48 6.32 -4.63 3.65
C LEU A 48 5.20 -4.57 4.69
N ASN A 49 5.35 -3.69 5.68
CA ASN A 49 4.30 -3.35 6.63
C ASN A 49 3.68 -2.00 6.26
N VAL A 50 2.36 -1.95 6.13
CA VAL A 50 1.64 -0.72 5.75
C VAL A 50 0.53 -0.45 6.75
N THR A 51 0.47 0.79 7.22
CA THR A 51 -0.57 1.26 8.13
C THR A 51 -1.51 2.17 7.38
N PHE A 52 -2.79 1.84 7.46
CA PHE A 52 -3.89 2.67 6.95
C PHE A 52 -4.67 3.26 8.12
N THR A 53 -5.06 4.52 7.99
CA THR A 53 -6.08 5.10 8.86
C THR A 53 -7.45 4.56 8.42
N VAL A 54 -8.20 3.99 9.36
CA VAL A 54 -9.59 3.60 9.10
C VAL A 54 -10.47 4.82 9.32
N THR A 55 -11.25 5.17 8.31
CA THR A 55 -12.26 6.24 8.39
C THR A 55 -13.66 5.65 8.33
N ASP A 56 -14.67 6.41 8.73
CA ASP A 56 -16.07 5.96 8.68
C ASP A 56 -16.49 5.59 7.24
N GLU A 57 -15.98 6.30 6.22
CA GLU A 57 -16.24 5.97 4.82
C GLU A 57 -15.63 4.63 4.41
N MET A 58 -14.47 4.27 4.98
CA MET A 58 -13.79 2.99 4.73
C MET A 58 -14.49 1.82 5.44
N ALA A 59 -15.07 2.07 6.61
CA ALA A 59 -15.76 1.06 7.42
C ALA A 59 -17.24 0.88 7.04
N GLY A 60 -17.82 1.82 6.27
CA GLY A 60 -19.23 1.82 5.87
C GLY A 60 -19.57 0.83 4.76
N GLU A 61 -19.73 1.33 3.53
CA GLU A 61 -20.20 0.57 2.35
C GLU A 61 -19.12 -0.36 1.76
N GLY A 62 -18.49 -1.17 2.60
CA GLY A 62 -17.61 -2.24 2.15
C GLY A 62 -18.37 -3.28 1.33
N VAL A 63 -17.75 -3.79 0.27
CA VAL A 63 -18.29 -4.92 -0.50
C VAL A 63 -17.69 -6.21 0.04
N ASP A 64 -18.53 -7.18 0.38
CA ASP A 64 -18.08 -8.53 0.76
C ASP A 64 -17.39 -9.20 -0.44
N ILE A 65 -16.17 -9.68 -0.21
CA ILE A 65 -15.38 -10.42 -1.21
C ILE A 65 -15.39 -11.89 -0.81
N TYR A 66 -15.95 -12.74 -1.68
CA TYR A 66 -15.90 -14.19 -1.54
C TYR A 66 -14.75 -14.75 -2.38
N ILE A 67 -13.83 -15.47 -1.74
CA ILE A 67 -12.62 -16.07 -2.35
C ILE A 67 -12.79 -17.55 -2.64
#